data_AF-S6AR67-F1
#
_entry.id   AF-S6AR67-F1
#
_cell.length_a   1.000
_cell.length_b   1.000
_cell.length_c   1.000
_cell.angle_alpha   90.00
_cell.angle_beta   90.00
_cell.angle_gamma   90.00
#
_symmetry.space_group_name_H-M   'P 1'
#
loop_
_entity.id
_entity.type
_entity.pdbx_description
1 polymer ?
#
loop_
_entity_poly.entity_id
_entity_poly.type
_entity_poly.pdbx_seq_one_letter_code
_entity_poly.pdbx_strand_id
1 'polypeptide(L)'
;MIEADNEKRRPILDPPDRITEVIFGLLMAMTFVGALSVATSGREEARTMLIAAFGCNLAWGLADAVIYLLRTWTDRTRNRTLLQRLQNSADARDGQALVADALPPRIAAAAGAEGLEMLRRRLIDYSGAPVRTGLGLDDFLGALGTFLLVVLATFPIVIPFLLLADTGLAIRTSNLVALGMLFAAGWMLARYSGGNTWAGGAAMAIVGTALMFAIIALGG
;
A
#
# COMPACT_ATOMS: atom_id res chain seq x y z
N MET A 1 -7.70 39.65 -8.48
CA MET A 1 -8.72 38.62 -8.21
C MET A 1 -8.08 37.30 -8.58
N ILE A 2 -7.47 36.64 -7.60
CA ILE A 2 -6.68 35.41 -7.81
C ILE A 2 -7.70 34.27 -7.82
N GLU A 3 -7.91 33.66 -8.98
CA GLU A 3 -8.63 32.39 -9.09
C GLU A 3 -7.95 31.39 -8.16
N ALA A 4 -8.72 30.89 -7.20
CA ALA A 4 -8.35 29.74 -6.40
C ALA A 4 -8.17 28.57 -7.39
N ASP A 5 -6.91 28.32 -7.75
CA ASP A 5 -6.52 27.15 -8.52
C ASP A 5 -7.11 25.94 -7.80
N ASN A 6 -8.00 25.29 -8.53
CA ASN A 6 -8.73 24.11 -8.11
C ASN A 6 -7.68 23.03 -7.87
N GLU A 7 -7.18 22.98 -6.63
CA GLU A 7 -6.17 22.06 -6.12
C GLU A 7 -6.64 20.66 -6.51
N LYS A 8 -6.17 20.21 -7.68
CA LYS A 8 -6.54 18.93 -8.28
C LYS A 8 -6.30 17.90 -7.20
N ARG A 9 -7.39 17.39 -6.62
CA ARG A 9 -7.39 16.36 -5.59
C ARG A 9 -6.38 15.31 -6.02
N ARG A 10 -5.20 15.31 -5.40
CA ARG A 10 -4.20 14.29 -5.70
C ARG A 10 -4.88 12.96 -5.39
N PRO A 11 -4.90 12.01 -6.33
CA PRO A 11 -5.49 10.71 -6.06
C PRO A 11 -4.83 10.19 -4.78
N ILE A 12 -5.69 9.93 -3.80
CA ILE A 12 -5.37 9.68 -2.38
C ILE A 12 -4.27 8.63 -2.15
N LEU A 13 -3.97 7.82 -3.16
CA LEU A 13 -2.89 6.83 -3.24
C LEU A 13 -2.50 6.70 -4.71
N ASP A 14 -1.21 6.61 -5.02
CA ASP A 14 -0.75 6.25 -6.36
C ASP A 14 -1.25 4.82 -6.69
N PRO A 15 -1.73 4.54 -7.91
CA PRO A 15 -2.29 3.23 -8.29
C PRO A 15 -1.43 2.00 -7.92
N PRO A 16 -0.09 1.99 -8.05
CA PRO A 16 0.71 0.82 -7.70
C PRO A 16 0.81 0.60 -6.18
N ASP A 17 0.76 1.66 -5.37
CA ASP A 17 0.78 1.56 -3.92
C ASP A 17 -0.50 0.88 -3.42
N ARG A 18 -1.66 1.24 -3.98
CA ARG A 18 -2.95 0.58 -3.67
C ARG A 18 -2.92 -0.92 -3.96
N ILE A 19 -2.39 -1.28 -5.13
CA ILE A 19 -2.35 -2.69 -5.56
C ILE A 19 -1.40 -3.48 -4.67
N THR A 20 -0.26 -2.90 -4.30
CA THR A 20 0.72 -3.52 -3.39
C THR A 20 0.15 -3.71 -1.99
N GLU A 21 -0.60 -2.74 -1.49
CA GLU A 21 -1.30 -2.80 -0.21
C GLU A 21 -2.35 -3.92 -0.20
N VAL A 22 -3.14 -4.06 -1.27
CA VAL A 22 -4.06 -5.20 -1.44
C VAL A 22 -3.31 -6.52 -1.46
N ILE A 23 -2.20 -6.63 -2.18
CA ILE A 23 -1.40 -7.86 -2.23
C ILE A 23 -0.91 -8.24 -0.84
N PHE A 24 -0.40 -7.28 -0.05
CA PHE A 24 0.01 -7.55 1.32
C PHE A 24 -1.16 -7.98 2.22
N GLY A 25 -2.30 -7.31 2.13
CA GLY A 25 -3.52 -7.71 2.85
C GLY A 25 -3.99 -9.12 2.49
N LEU A 26 -3.96 -9.50 1.20
CA LEU A 26 -4.32 -10.84 0.74
C LEU A 26 -3.34 -11.91 1.25
N LEU A 27 -2.03 -11.66 1.19
CA LEU A 27 -1.01 -12.59 1.70
C LEU A 27 -1.14 -12.81 3.22
N MET A 28 -1.40 -11.74 3.97
CA MET A 28 -1.64 -11.81 5.42
C MET A 28 -2.92 -12.57 5.74
N ALA A 29 -4.03 -12.27 5.08
CA ALA A 29 -5.30 -12.98 5.27
C ALA A 29 -5.17 -14.48 4.99
N MET A 30 -4.50 -14.86 3.89
CA MET A 30 -4.18 -16.26 3.59
C MET A 30 -3.32 -16.91 4.68
N THR A 31 -2.34 -16.18 5.21
CA THR A 31 -1.46 -16.68 6.27
C THR A 31 -2.24 -16.98 7.55
N PHE A 32 -3.11 -16.06 7.94
CA PHE A 32 -3.91 -16.20 9.14
C PHE A 32 -4.95 -17.31 9.01
N VAL A 33 -5.66 -17.38 7.87
CA VAL A 33 -6.61 -18.47 7.59
C VAL A 33 -5.90 -19.83 7.57
N GLY A 34 -4.71 -19.88 6.97
CA GLY A 34 -3.87 -21.07 6.97
C GLY A 34 -3.44 -21.49 8.38
N ALA A 35 -2.94 -20.56 9.20
CA ALA A 35 -2.53 -20.86 10.57
C ALA A 35 -3.71 -21.26 11.47
N LEU A 36 -4.88 -20.62 11.28
CA LEU A 36 -6.08 -20.94 12.05
C LEU A 36 -6.61 -22.33 11.69
N SER A 37 -6.58 -22.72 10.41
CA SER A 37 -6.93 -24.06 9.93
C SER A 37 -6.15 -25.16 10.65
N VAL A 38 -4.90 -24.88 11.03
CA VAL A 38 -4.03 -25.81 11.74
C VAL A 38 -4.40 -25.89 13.22
N ALA A 39 -4.62 -24.74 13.84
CA ALA A 39 -4.89 -24.63 15.28
C ALA A 39 -6.27 -25.17 15.70
N THR A 40 -7.28 -25.11 14.83
CA THR A 40 -8.68 -25.43 15.16
C THR A 40 -9.15 -26.80 14.64
N SER A 41 -8.27 -27.81 14.64
CA SER A 41 -8.57 -29.20 14.20
C SER A 41 -9.60 -29.97 15.06
N GLY A 42 -10.40 -29.27 15.89
CA GLY A 42 -11.49 -29.81 16.72
C GLY A 42 -12.85 -29.19 16.37
N ARG A 43 -13.94 -29.95 16.61
CA ARG A 43 -15.35 -29.71 16.19
C ARG A 43 -16.05 -28.46 16.76
N GLU A 44 -15.33 -27.40 17.14
CA GLU A 44 -15.95 -26.11 17.47
C GLU A 44 -15.78 -25.07 16.35
N GLU A 45 -16.95 -24.76 15.80
CA GLU A 45 -17.42 -23.43 15.40
C GLU A 45 -16.69 -22.74 14.24
N ALA A 46 -17.13 -23.05 13.02
CA ALA A 46 -16.98 -22.17 11.85
C ALA A 46 -17.30 -20.69 12.17
N ARG A 47 -18.20 -20.44 13.14
CA ARG A 47 -18.53 -19.11 13.67
C ARG A 47 -17.36 -18.45 14.41
N THR A 48 -16.64 -19.19 15.25
CA THR A 48 -15.47 -18.69 15.98
C THR A 48 -14.30 -18.44 15.02
N MET A 49 -14.11 -19.31 14.02
CA MET A 49 -13.15 -19.06 12.95
C MET A 49 -13.51 -17.84 12.10
N LEU A 50 -14.79 -17.65 11.80
CA LEU A 50 -15.27 -16.48 11.06
C LEU A 50 -15.06 -15.18 11.84
N ILE A 51 -15.36 -15.17 13.14
CA ILE A 51 -15.10 -14.00 14.01
C ILE A 51 -13.60 -13.70 14.05
N ALA A 52 -12.75 -14.72 14.18
CA ALA A 52 -11.30 -14.55 14.19
C ALA A 52 -10.76 -14.02 12.85
N ALA A 53 -11.19 -14.60 11.72
CA ALA A 53 -10.77 -14.16 10.38
C ALA A 53 -11.26 -12.74 10.07
N PHE A 54 -12.51 -12.42 10.40
CA PHE A 54 -13.06 -11.08 10.22
C PHE A 54 -12.38 -10.04 11.11
N GLY A 55 -12.16 -10.37 12.39
CA GLY A 55 -11.43 -9.51 13.33
C GLY A 55 -10.00 -9.25 12.90
N CYS A 56 -9.31 -10.26 12.37
CA CYS A 56 -7.97 -10.13 11.79
C CYS A 56 -7.97 -9.17 10.59
N ASN A 57 -8.89 -9.34 9.63
CA ASN A 57 -8.99 -8.45 8.47
C ASN A 57 -9.25 -6.99 8.87
N LEU A 58 -10.09 -6.77 9.89
CA LEU A 58 -10.39 -5.43 10.40
C LEU A 58 -9.18 -4.79 11.08
N ALA A 59 -8.47 -5.54 11.93
CA ALA A 59 -7.27 -5.09 12.60
C ALA A 59 -6.14 -4.77 11.59
N TRP A 60 -6.00 -5.59 10.55
CA TRP A 60 -5.05 -5.36 9.48
C TRP A 60 -5.36 -4.09 8.68
N GLY A 61 -6.61 -3.91 8.25
CA GLY A 61 -7.01 -2.67 7.56
C GLY A 61 -6.76 -1.42 8.41
N LEU A 62 -6.91 -1.52 9.74
CA LEU A 62 -6.61 -0.41 10.66
C LEU A 62 -5.10 -0.12 10.71
N ALA A 63 -4.27 -1.17 10.73
CA ALA A 63 -2.82 -1.02 10.65
C ALA A 63 -2.40 -0.31 9.35
N ASP A 64 -2.97 -0.71 8.21
CA ASP A 64 -2.71 -0.08 6.91
C ASP A 64 -3.11 1.40 6.89
N ALA A 65 -4.27 1.75 7.45
CA ALA A 65 -4.67 3.15 7.61
C ALA A 65 -3.70 3.97 8.47
N VAL A 66 -3.17 3.39 9.55
CA VAL A 66 -2.16 4.05 10.39
C VAL A 66 -0.85 4.21 9.61
N ILE A 67 -0.41 3.18 8.88
CA ILE A 67 0.80 3.23 8.04
C ILE A 67 0.65 4.27 6.93
N TYR A 68 -0.54 4.40 6.33
CA TYR A 68 -0.85 5.45 5.37
C TYR A 68 -0.68 6.85 5.97
N LEU A 69 -1.23 7.10 7.16
CA LEU A 69 -1.06 8.38 7.87
C LEU A 69 0.41 8.64 8.22
N LEU A 70 1.13 7.62 8.68
CA LEU A 70 2.56 7.71 8.99
C LEU A 70 3.39 8.03 7.74
N ARG A 71 3.11 7.41 6.60
CA ARG A 71 3.77 7.69 5.31
C ARG A 71 3.50 9.13 4.90
N THR A 72 2.24 9.54 4.92
CA THR A 72 1.82 10.91 4.58
C THR A 72 2.51 11.95 5.46
N TRP A 73 2.56 11.69 6.77
CA TRP A 73 3.25 12.55 7.72
C TRP A 73 4.77 12.59 7.49
N THR A 74 5.38 11.44 7.22
CA THR A 74 6.82 11.32 6.95
C THR A 74 7.19 12.05 5.67
N ASP A 75 6.42 11.90 4.59
CA ASP A 75 6.65 12.57 3.32
C ASP A 75 6.52 14.09 3.44
N ARG A 76 5.52 14.58 4.18
CA ARG A 76 5.39 16.02 4.49
C ARG A 76 6.57 16.53 5.31
N THR A 77 6.99 15.79 6.33
CA THR A 77 8.13 16.16 7.17
C THR A 77 9.44 16.18 6.38
N ARG A 78 9.64 15.19 5.50
CA ARG A 78 10.82 15.12 4.61
C ARG A 78 10.84 16.27 3.62
N ASN A 79 9.71 16.55 2.95
CA ASN A 79 9.60 17.66 2.00
C ASN A 79 9.83 19.01 2.68
N ARG A 80 9.29 19.20 3.89
CA ARG A 80 9.54 20.42 4.68
C ARG A 80 11.01 20.55 5.05
N THR A 81 11.63 19.48 5.54
CA THR A 81 13.05 19.48 5.94
C THR A 81 13.95 19.79 4.75
N LEU A 82 13.63 19.24 3.57
CA LEU A 82 14.32 19.52 2.32
C LEU A 82 14.22 21.02 1.96
N LEU A 83 13.00 21.58 1.95
CA LEU A 83 12.81 23.01 1.65
C LEU A 83 13.50 23.92 2.66
N GLN A 84 13.43 23.60 3.96
CA GLN A 84 14.15 24.33 5.00
C GLN A 84 15.67 24.28 4.81
N ARG A 85 16.22 23.11 4.44
CA ARG A 85 17.64 22.97 4.12
C ARG A 85 18.01 23.78 2.89
N LEU A 86 17.20 23.75 1.82
CA LEU A 86 17.43 24.55 0.62
C LEU A 86 17.40 26.07 0.89
N GLN A 87 16.52 26.54 1.78
CA GLN A 87 16.45 27.94 2.19
C GLN A 87 17.67 28.36 3.03
N ASN A 88 18.18 27.45 3.87
CA ASN A 88 19.32 27.70 4.75
C ASN A 88 20.68 27.40 4.09
N SER A 89 20.70 26.76 2.92
CA SER A 89 21.93 26.49 2.16
C SER A 89 22.54 27.79 1.67
N ALA A 90 23.75 28.10 2.15
CA ALA A 90 24.49 29.29 1.76
C ALA A 90 25.11 29.19 0.35
N ASP A 91 25.40 27.97 -0.13
CA ASP A 91 26.06 27.75 -1.42
C ASP A 91 25.12 27.09 -2.45
N ALA A 92 25.24 27.52 -3.71
CA ALA A 92 24.45 27.00 -4.82
C ALA A 92 24.76 25.52 -5.11
N ARG A 93 26.00 25.09 -4.89
CA ARG A 93 26.42 23.69 -5.08
C ARG A 93 25.77 22.74 -4.07
N ASP A 94 25.72 23.13 -2.81
CA ASP A 94 25.06 22.34 -1.76
C ASP A 94 23.55 22.23 -2.02
N GLY A 95 22.93 23.32 -2.46
CA GLY A 95 21.52 23.31 -2.85
C GLY A 95 21.23 22.43 -4.07
N GLN A 96 22.12 22.39 -5.06
CA GLN A 96 21.99 21.49 -6.21
C GLN A 96 22.11 20.02 -5.81
N ALA A 97 23.02 19.69 -4.89
CA ALA A 97 23.16 18.34 -4.35
C ALA A 97 21.88 17.87 -3.63
N LEU A 98 21.29 18.74 -2.79
CA LEU A 98 20.01 18.45 -2.11
C LEU A 98 18.85 18.20 -3.08
N VAL A 99 18.81 18.92 -4.21
CA VAL A 99 17.81 18.70 -5.26
C VAL A 99 18.09 17.40 -6.03
N ALA A 100 19.35 17.09 -6.30
CA ALA A 100 19.76 15.86 -6.97
C ALA A 100 19.39 14.61 -6.15
N ASP A 101 19.64 14.64 -4.83
CA ASP A 101 19.30 13.54 -3.90
C ASP A 101 17.79 13.29 -3.78
N ALA A 102 16.98 14.32 -4.05
CA ALA A 102 15.53 14.20 -4.00
C ALA A 102 14.91 13.64 -5.30
N LEU A 103 15.66 13.68 -6.41
CA LEU A 103 15.21 13.22 -7.71
C LEU A 103 15.62 11.76 -7.96
N PRO A 104 14.84 11.00 -8.76
CA PRO A 104 15.29 9.71 -9.25
C PRO A 104 16.65 9.85 -9.97
N PRO A 105 17.62 8.93 -9.76
CA PRO A 105 18.99 9.09 -10.24
C PRO A 105 19.12 9.36 -11.74
N ARG A 106 18.25 8.73 -12.54
CA ARG A 106 18.21 8.93 -14.00
C ARG A 106 17.80 10.35 -14.39
N ILE A 107 16.88 10.95 -13.64
CA ILE A 107 16.39 12.31 -13.88
C ILE A 107 17.42 13.32 -13.39
N ALA A 108 18.02 13.10 -12.22
CA ALA A 108 19.09 13.95 -11.72
C ALA A 108 20.28 14.00 -12.69
N ALA A 109 20.70 12.84 -13.23
CA ALA A 109 21.77 12.75 -14.22
C ALA A 109 21.41 13.47 -15.54
N ALA A 110 20.16 13.34 -16.01
CA ALA A 110 19.71 13.98 -17.24
C ALA A 110 19.54 15.50 -17.10
N ALA A 111 19.15 16.00 -15.92
CA ALA A 111 18.96 17.42 -15.66
C ALA A 111 20.28 18.20 -15.67
N GLY A 112 21.39 17.57 -15.26
CA GLY A 112 22.69 18.21 -15.14
C GLY A 112 22.70 19.40 -14.17
N ALA A 113 23.81 20.12 -14.10
CA ALA A 113 23.97 21.23 -13.15
C ALA A 113 22.99 22.38 -13.41
N GLU A 114 22.75 22.73 -14.68
CA GLU A 114 21.84 23.83 -15.04
C GLU A 114 20.37 23.51 -14.71
N GLY A 115 19.92 22.29 -14.99
CA GLY A 115 18.56 21.86 -14.66
C GLY A 115 18.32 21.80 -13.16
N LEU A 116 19.30 21.31 -12.40
CA LEU A 116 19.24 21.28 -10.93
C LEU A 116 19.21 22.69 -10.34
N GLU A 117 19.99 23.63 -10.88
CA GLU A 117 20.00 25.03 -10.44
C GLU A 117 18.68 25.74 -10.75
N MET A 118 18.11 25.51 -11.93
CA MET A 118 16.79 26.04 -12.29
C MET A 118 15.72 25.52 -11.31
N LEU A 119 15.77 24.23 -10.99
CA LEU A 119 14.81 23.61 -10.08
C LEU A 119 14.98 24.14 -8.65
N ARG A 120 16.22 24.30 -8.18
CA ARG A 120 16.53 24.93 -6.88
C ARG A 120 15.93 26.32 -6.77
N ARG A 121 16.13 27.19 -7.75
CA ARG A 121 15.59 28.55 -7.76
C ARG A 121 14.07 28.56 -7.72
N ARG A 122 13.42 27.75 -8.56
CA ARG A 122 11.95 27.63 -8.58
C ARG A 122 11.39 27.11 -7.26
N LEU A 123 12.07 26.15 -6.62
CA LEU A 123 11.65 25.62 -5.33
C LEU A 123 11.76 26.66 -4.22
N ILE A 124 12.80 27.49 -4.22
CA ILE A 124 12.93 28.61 -3.28
C ILE A 124 11.81 29.62 -3.52
N ASP A 125 11.55 30.00 -4.77
CA ASP A 125 10.49 30.96 -5.12
C ASP A 125 9.09 30.44 -4.73
N TYR A 126 8.85 29.15 -4.94
CA TYR A 126 7.58 28.49 -4.59
C TYR A 126 7.40 28.25 -3.09
N SER A 127 8.50 28.19 -2.32
CA SER A 127 8.48 27.89 -0.88
C SER A 127 7.85 28.98 0.00
N GLY A 128 7.45 30.12 -0.57
CA GLY A 128 6.66 31.15 0.11
C GLY A 128 5.23 30.71 0.47
N ALA A 129 4.74 29.60 -0.08
CA ALA A 129 3.45 29.02 0.30
C ALA A 129 3.57 28.21 1.61
N PRO A 130 2.73 28.46 2.62
CA PRO A 130 2.79 27.73 3.89
C PRO A 130 2.52 26.23 3.66
N VAL A 131 3.53 25.39 3.86
CA VAL A 131 3.38 23.94 3.87
C VAL A 131 2.52 23.56 5.07
N ARG A 132 1.29 23.07 4.84
CA ARG A 132 0.39 22.60 5.90
C ARG A 132 1.13 21.59 6.78
N THR A 133 1.23 21.91 8.06
CA THR A 133 2.12 21.24 9.04
C THR A 133 1.49 20.02 9.72
N GLY A 134 0.16 19.86 9.63
CA GLY A 134 -0.57 18.77 10.26
C GLY A 134 -1.20 17.79 9.26
N LEU A 135 -1.55 16.61 9.74
CA LEU A 135 -2.52 15.74 9.07
C LEU A 135 -3.87 16.47 9.05
N GLY A 136 -4.45 16.62 7.86
CA GLY A 136 -5.76 17.23 7.65
C GLY A 136 -6.85 16.17 7.52
N LEU A 137 -8.10 16.63 7.47
CA LEU A 137 -9.26 15.75 7.26
C LEU A 137 -9.13 14.93 5.97
N ASP A 138 -8.53 15.49 4.92
CA ASP A 138 -8.29 14.78 3.66
C ASP A 138 -7.38 13.56 3.83
N ASP A 139 -6.41 13.61 4.74
CA ASP A 139 -5.52 12.50 5.03
C ASP A 139 -6.23 11.40 5.83
N PHE A 140 -7.11 11.79 6.76
CA PHE A 140 -7.96 10.84 7.48
C PHE A 140 -9.00 10.19 6.55
N LEU A 141 -9.56 10.94 5.60
CA LEU A 141 -10.40 10.37 4.54
C LEU A 141 -9.60 9.41 3.67
N GLY A 142 -8.32 9.73 3.43
CA GLY A 142 -7.43 8.84 2.70
C GLY A 142 -7.14 7.53 3.42
N ALA A 143 -6.82 7.63 4.71
CA ALA A 143 -6.64 6.48 5.60
C ALA A 143 -7.90 5.63 5.70
N LEU A 144 -9.08 6.25 5.80
CA LEU A 144 -10.36 5.56 5.76
C LEU A 144 -10.59 4.87 4.42
N GLY A 145 -10.21 5.51 3.32
CA GLY A 145 -10.24 4.93 1.98
C GLY A 145 -9.37 3.67 1.87
N THR A 146 -8.12 3.74 2.35
CA THR A 146 -7.21 2.60 2.48
C THR A 146 -7.82 1.48 3.30
N PHE A 147 -8.29 1.79 4.51
CA PHE A 147 -8.93 0.84 5.41
C PHE A 147 -10.10 0.10 4.74
N LEU A 148 -11.03 0.86 4.15
CA LEU A 148 -12.20 0.29 3.48
C LEU A 148 -11.79 -0.53 2.27
N LEU A 149 -10.81 -0.07 1.49
CA LEU A 149 -10.31 -0.80 0.34
C LEU A 149 -9.75 -2.17 0.76
N VAL A 150 -8.90 -2.22 1.78
CA VAL A 150 -8.29 -3.45 2.29
C VAL A 150 -9.33 -4.40 2.90
N VAL A 151 -10.24 -3.89 3.72
CA VAL A 151 -11.31 -4.69 4.33
C VAL A 151 -12.25 -5.25 3.26
N LEU A 152 -12.66 -4.44 2.27
CA LEU A 152 -13.53 -4.89 1.18
C LEU A 152 -12.81 -5.85 0.23
N ALA A 153 -11.51 -5.67 0.00
CA ALA A 153 -10.71 -6.59 -0.82
C ALA A 153 -10.48 -7.94 -0.13
N THR A 154 -10.50 -8.01 1.19
CA THR A 154 -10.34 -9.27 1.94
C THR A 154 -11.67 -9.93 2.28
N PHE A 155 -12.80 -9.21 2.16
CA PHE A 155 -14.13 -9.75 2.42
C PHE A 155 -14.49 -11.01 1.60
N PRO A 156 -14.17 -11.12 0.29
CA PRO A 156 -14.46 -12.31 -0.49
C PRO A 156 -13.83 -13.60 0.06
N ILE A 157 -12.72 -13.49 0.80
CA ILE A 157 -12.04 -14.61 1.46
C ILE A 157 -12.91 -15.18 2.60
N VAL A 158 -13.73 -14.34 3.25
CA VAL A 158 -14.59 -14.75 4.37
C VAL A 158 -15.92 -15.33 3.89
N ILE A 159 -16.36 -15.03 2.66
CA ILE A 159 -17.63 -15.50 2.09
C ILE A 159 -17.79 -17.03 2.17
N PRO A 160 -16.79 -17.87 1.83
CA PRO A 160 -16.90 -19.31 1.95
C PRO A 160 -17.22 -19.80 3.37
N PHE A 161 -16.73 -19.12 4.42
CA PHE A 161 -17.04 -19.45 5.81
C PHE A 161 -18.49 -19.12 6.22
N LEU A 162 -19.16 -18.21 5.49
CA LEU A 162 -20.59 -17.91 5.69
C LEU A 162 -21.49 -18.93 4.99
N LEU A 163 -21.03 -19.49 3.86
CA LEU A 163 -21.84 -20.36 3.01
C LEU A 163 -21.66 -21.86 3.30
N LEU A 164 -20.48 -22.25 3.77
CA LEU A 164 -20.11 -23.66 3.94
C LEU A 164 -20.10 -24.02 5.43
N ALA A 165 -20.88 -25.05 5.80
CA ALA A 165 -20.89 -25.59 7.15
C ALA A 165 -19.66 -26.50 7.42
N ASP A 166 -19.07 -27.07 6.38
CA ASP A 166 -17.84 -27.86 6.47
C ASP A 166 -16.63 -26.93 6.50
N THR A 167 -15.96 -26.91 7.65
CA THR A 167 -14.77 -26.08 7.88
C THR A 167 -13.64 -26.36 6.88
N GLY A 168 -13.41 -27.63 6.55
CA GLY A 168 -12.33 -28.03 5.65
C GLY A 168 -12.59 -27.57 4.21
N LEU A 169 -13.85 -27.66 3.75
CA LEU A 169 -14.25 -27.11 2.46
C LEU A 169 -14.20 -25.58 2.46
N ALA A 170 -14.65 -24.93 3.53
CA ALA A 170 -14.62 -23.46 3.68
C ALA A 170 -13.19 -22.90 3.52
N ILE A 171 -12.22 -23.52 4.19
CA ILE A 171 -10.80 -23.13 4.11
C ILE A 171 -10.27 -23.28 2.67
N ARG A 172 -10.50 -24.43 2.02
CA ARG A 172 -10.03 -24.67 0.66
C ARG A 172 -10.61 -23.68 -0.34
N THR A 173 -11.92 -23.41 -0.24
CA THR A 173 -12.59 -22.46 -1.12
C THR A 173 -12.13 -21.03 -0.85
N SER A 174 -11.97 -20.63 0.43
CA SER A 174 -11.39 -19.34 0.83
C SER A 174 -10.02 -19.11 0.21
N ASN A 175 -9.16 -20.13 0.28
CA ASN A 175 -7.83 -20.07 -0.28
C ASN A 175 -7.82 -19.98 -1.81
N LEU A 176 -8.70 -20.68 -2.50
CA LEU A 176 -8.86 -20.56 -3.96
C LEU A 176 -9.30 -19.14 -4.36
N VAL A 177 -10.23 -18.54 -3.60
CA VAL A 177 -10.65 -17.15 -3.80
C VAL A 177 -9.45 -16.22 -3.61
N ALA A 178 -8.69 -16.37 -2.53
CA ALA A 178 -7.54 -15.54 -2.25
C ALA A 178 -6.46 -15.65 -3.34
N LEU A 179 -6.16 -16.85 -3.84
CA LEU A 179 -5.24 -17.05 -4.97
C LEU A 179 -5.74 -16.37 -6.25
N GLY A 180 -7.04 -16.45 -6.54
CA GLY A 180 -7.65 -15.76 -7.67
C GLY A 180 -7.53 -14.23 -7.56
N MET A 181 -7.75 -13.69 -6.36
CA MET A 181 -7.58 -12.25 -6.10
C MET A 181 -6.11 -11.82 -6.20
N LEU A 182 -5.18 -12.65 -5.72
CA LEU A 182 -3.75 -12.39 -5.80
C LEU A 182 -3.25 -12.41 -7.25
N PHE A 183 -3.77 -13.34 -8.07
CA PHE A 183 -3.53 -13.36 -9.51
C PHE A 183 -4.05 -12.07 -10.18
N ALA A 184 -5.28 -11.66 -9.88
CA ALA A 184 -5.87 -10.43 -10.42
C ALA A 184 -5.08 -9.18 -10.02
N ALA A 185 -4.63 -9.10 -8.77
CA ALA A 185 -3.79 -8.01 -8.28
C ALA A 185 -2.43 -7.98 -8.99
N GLY A 186 -1.77 -9.14 -9.14
CA GLY A 186 -0.52 -9.27 -9.89
C GLY A 186 -0.67 -8.90 -11.37
N TRP A 187 -1.80 -9.28 -11.98
CA TRP A 187 -2.16 -8.92 -13.35
C TRP A 187 -2.31 -7.40 -13.52
N MET A 188 -3.00 -6.75 -12.57
CA MET A 188 -3.20 -5.31 -12.56
C MET A 188 -1.89 -4.54 -12.34
N LEU A 189 -1.03 -5.02 -11.44
CA LEU A 189 0.28 -4.43 -11.16
C LEU A 189 1.19 -4.50 -12.39
N ALA A 190 1.27 -5.66 -13.04
CA ALA A 190 2.07 -5.83 -14.25
C ALA A 190 1.55 -4.98 -15.42
N ARG A 191 0.23 -4.78 -15.52
CA ARG A 191 -0.37 -3.86 -16.50
C ARG A 191 0.06 -2.42 -16.23
N TYR A 192 0.10 -2.00 -14.97
CA TYR A 192 0.52 -0.65 -14.60
C TYR A 192 2.01 -0.39 -14.87
N SER A 193 2.85 -1.39 -14.63
CA SER A 193 4.30 -1.32 -14.88
C SER A 193 4.71 -1.54 -16.34
N GLY A 194 3.77 -1.75 -17.27
CA GLY A 194 4.04 -2.05 -18.67
C GLY A 194 4.69 -3.42 -18.93
N GLY A 195 4.61 -4.33 -17.95
CA GLY A 195 5.17 -5.68 -18.03
C GLY A 195 4.20 -6.71 -18.59
N ASN A 196 4.64 -7.97 -18.67
CA ASN A 196 3.77 -9.08 -19.06
C ASN A 196 2.76 -9.38 -17.95
N THR A 197 1.49 -9.08 -18.22
CA THR A 197 0.40 -9.16 -17.24
C THR A 197 0.14 -10.58 -16.76
N TRP A 198 0.21 -11.57 -17.64
CA TRP A 198 0.06 -12.99 -17.31
C TRP A 198 1.19 -13.49 -16.42
N ALA A 199 2.43 -13.06 -16.70
CA ALA A 199 3.58 -13.41 -15.87
C ALA A 199 3.47 -12.79 -14.46
N GLY A 200 3.00 -11.53 -14.36
CA GLY A 200 2.77 -10.88 -13.06
C GLY A 200 1.70 -11.56 -12.22
N GLY A 201 0.57 -11.91 -12.83
CA GLY A 201 -0.49 -12.67 -12.16
C GLY A 201 -0.01 -14.07 -11.72
N ALA A 202 0.68 -14.80 -12.61
CA ALA A 202 1.21 -16.12 -12.31
C ALA A 202 2.27 -16.08 -11.20
N ALA A 203 3.19 -15.11 -11.23
CA ALA A 203 4.19 -14.94 -10.19
C ALA A 203 3.55 -14.72 -8.82
N MET A 204 2.53 -13.86 -8.75
CA MET A 204 1.80 -13.61 -7.51
C MET A 204 1.06 -14.87 -7.03
N ALA A 205 0.36 -15.59 -7.91
CA ALA A 205 -0.28 -16.85 -7.56
C ALA A 205 0.72 -17.91 -7.04
N ILE A 206 1.92 -17.99 -7.64
CA ILE A 206 3.01 -18.88 -7.19
C ILE A 206 3.45 -18.49 -5.78
N VAL A 207 3.65 -17.19 -5.50
CA VAL A 207 4.01 -16.70 -4.16
C VAL A 207 2.94 -17.06 -3.13
N GLY A 208 1.67 -16.82 -3.44
CA GLY A 208 0.55 -17.18 -2.55
C GLY A 208 0.48 -18.69 -2.29
N THR A 209 0.70 -19.50 -3.33
CA THR A 209 0.70 -20.97 -3.22
C THR A 209 1.89 -21.46 -2.38
N ALA A 210 3.09 -20.92 -2.61
CA ALA A 210 4.28 -21.25 -1.84
C ALA A 210 4.12 -20.89 -0.35
N LEU A 211 3.53 -19.73 -0.05
CA LEU A 211 3.23 -19.31 1.31
C LEU A 211 2.26 -20.26 2.00
N MET A 212 1.19 -20.67 1.30
CA MET A 212 0.27 -21.69 1.80
C MET A 212 0.98 -23.00 2.14
N PHE A 213 1.81 -23.53 1.22
CA PHE A 213 2.54 -24.76 1.48
C PHE A 213 3.50 -24.64 2.66
N ALA A 214 4.16 -23.48 2.82
CA ALA A 214 5.02 -23.22 3.96
C ALA A 214 4.24 -23.26 5.29
N ILE A 215 3.04 -22.67 5.34
CA ILE A 215 2.19 -22.67 6.54
C ILE A 215 1.76 -24.09 6.92
N ILE A 216 1.37 -24.89 5.92
CA ILE A 216 1.05 -26.32 6.14
C ILE A 216 2.28 -27.05 6.69
N ALA A 217 3.46 -26.85 6.10
CA ALA A 217 4.69 -27.52 6.53
C ALA A 217 5.19 -27.10 7.93
N LEU A 218 4.90 -25.87 8.38
CA LEU A 218 5.37 -25.31 9.65
C LEU A 218 4.57 -25.74 10.88
N GLY A 219 3.53 -26.54 10.73
CA GLY A 219 2.80 -27.09 11.87
C GLY A 219 1.38 -27.56 11.59
N GLY A 220 0.96 -27.63 10.33
CA GLY A 220 -0.33 -28.17 9.88
C GLY A 220 -0.37 -29.66 9.70
#